data_AF-A0A3C2C6U9-F1
#
_entry.id   AF-A0A3C2C6U9-F1
#
_cell.length_a   1.000
_cell.length_b   1.000
_cell.length_c   1.000
_cell.angle_alpha   90.00
_cell.angle_beta   90.00
_cell.angle_gamma   90.00
#
_symmetry.space_group_name_H-M   'P 1'
#
loop_
_entity.id
_entity.type
_entity.pdbx_description
1 polymer ?
#
loop_
_entity_poly.entity_id
_entity_poly.type
_entity_poly.pdbx_seq_one_letter_code
_entity_poly.pdbx_strand_id
1 'polypeptide(L)'
;MARYTGPQCRLCRREGVKLFLKGDRCYTTRCAVERRSYAPGIHGQKRKAKQSEYGLQLREKQKARRVYGVLETQFRNYFTRAEREKGVTGENLLKLLER
;
A
#
# COMPACT_ATOMS: atom_id res chain seq x y z
N MET A 1 -2.50 4.94 19.71
CA MET A 1 -1.97 5.32 18.37
C MET A 1 -3.04 5.07 17.32
N ALA A 2 -3.34 6.04 16.46
CA ALA A 2 -4.35 5.88 15.43
C ALA A 2 -3.83 4.98 14.30
N ARG A 3 -4.67 4.05 13.82
CA ARG A 3 -4.39 3.14 12.71
C ARG A 3 -5.64 2.93 11.86
N TYR A 4 -5.46 2.46 10.62
CA TYR A 4 -6.59 2.12 9.77
C TYR A 4 -7.30 0.86 10.28
N THR A 5 -8.55 1.00 10.74
CA THR A 5 -9.39 -0.10 11.25
C THR A 5 -10.43 -0.59 10.24
N GLY A 6 -10.46 -0.01 9.04
CA GLY A 6 -11.43 -0.33 8.00
C GLY A 6 -11.15 -1.66 7.26
N PRO A 7 -11.93 -1.94 6.20
CA PRO A 7 -11.81 -3.19 5.44
C PRO A 7 -10.47 -3.31 4.68
N GLN A 8 -9.52 -4.05 5.23
CA GLN A 8 -8.17 -4.22 4.66
C GLN A 8 -8.15 -4.85 3.25
N CYS A 9 -9.00 -5.84 2.96
CA CYS A 9 -9.04 -6.46 1.64
C CYS A 9 -9.45 -5.47 0.52
N ARG A 10 -10.16 -4.38 0.88
CA ARG A 10 -10.49 -3.30 -0.05
C ARG A 10 -9.21 -2.58 -0.51
N LEU A 11 -8.24 -2.42 0.39
CA LEU A 11 -6.95 -1.81 0.10
C LEU A 11 -6.12 -2.68 -0.85
N CYS A 12 -6.02 -3.99 -0.60
CA CYS A 12 -5.31 -4.92 -1.49
C CYS A 12 -5.90 -4.89 -2.91
N ARG A 13 -7.24 -4.91 -3.02
CA ARG A 13 -7.93 -4.80 -4.32
C ARG A 13 -7.71 -3.47 -5.02
N ARG A 14 -7.58 -2.36 -4.27
CA ARG A 14 -7.30 -1.05 -4.85
C ARG A 14 -5.89 -0.96 -5.41
N GLU A 15 -4.91 -1.52 -4.71
CA GLU A 15 -3.51 -1.56 -5.17
C GLU A 15 -3.24 -2.68 -6.18
N GLY A 16 -4.18 -3.61 -6.35
CA GLY A 16 -4.09 -4.69 -7.35
C GLY A 16 -3.07 -5.78 -6.99
N VAL A 17 -2.54 -5.78 -5.78
CA VAL A 17 -1.53 -6.71 -5.28
C VAL A 17 -1.92 -7.25 -3.91
N LYS A 18 -1.39 -8.42 -3.54
CA LYS A 18 -1.55 -8.98 -2.20
C LYS A 18 -0.65 -8.21 -1.22
N LEU A 19 -1.27 -7.48 -0.29
CA LEU A 19 -0.55 -6.76 0.79
C LEU A 19 -0.43 -7.57 2.09
N PHE A 20 -0.93 -8.82 2.12
CA PHE A 20 -0.85 -9.74 3.27
C PHE A 20 -1.37 -9.22 4.63
N LEU A 21 -2.25 -8.21 4.63
CA LEU A 21 -2.76 -7.57 5.86
C LEU A 21 -3.64 -8.45 6.76
N LYS A 22 -4.01 -9.67 6.31
CA LYS A 22 -4.89 -10.60 7.05
C LYS A 22 -4.22 -11.94 7.40
N GLY A 23 -2.89 -12.02 7.33
CA GLY A 23 -2.16 -13.25 7.64
C GLY A 23 -2.62 -14.44 6.81
N ASP A 24 -2.91 -15.57 7.46
CA ASP A 24 -3.23 -16.87 6.84
C ASP A 24 -4.31 -16.80 5.76
N ARG A 25 -5.34 -15.97 5.97
CA ARG A 25 -6.43 -15.82 5.00
C ARG A 25 -5.93 -15.35 3.63
N CYS A 26 -4.84 -14.58 3.57
CA CYS A 26 -4.27 -14.06 2.32
C CYS A 26 -3.60 -15.15 1.46
N TYR A 27 -3.23 -16.28 2.04
CA TYR A 27 -2.65 -17.44 1.33
C TYR A 27 -3.71 -18.40 0.80
N THR A 28 -4.94 -18.32 1.30
CA THR A 28 -6.06 -19.16 0.84
C THR A 28 -6.78 -18.59 -0.39
N THR A 29 -7.48 -19.46 -1.12
CA THR A 29 -8.41 -19.13 -2.23
C THR A 29 -9.55 -18.18 -1.85
N ARG A 30 -9.76 -17.96 -0.54
CA ARG A 30 -10.74 -17.01 0.00
C ARG A 30 -10.23 -15.56 -0.04
N CYS A 31 -9.00 -15.32 -0.51
CA CYS A 31 -8.43 -14.00 -0.65
C CYS A 31 -9.25 -13.18 -1.66
N ALA A 32 -9.61 -11.95 -1.27
CA ALA A 32 -10.44 -11.09 -2.10
C ALA A 32 -9.76 -10.65 -3.40
N VAL A 33 -8.42 -10.65 -3.44
CA VAL A 33 -7.63 -10.30 -4.62
C VAL A 33 -7.74 -11.39 -5.68
N GLU A 34 -7.70 -12.66 -5.27
CA GLU A 34 -7.84 -13.81 -6.19
C GLU A 34 -9.27 -13.90 -6.74
N ARG A 35 -10.28 -13.77 -5.87
CA ARG A 35 -11.69 -13.85 -6.30
C ARG A 35 -12.16 -12.63 -7.08
N ARG A 36 -11.57 -11.45 -6.82
CA ARG A 36 -11.99 -10.15 -7.37
C ARG A 36 -10.77 -9.27 -7.62
N SER A 37 -10.03 -9.57 -8.70
CA SER A 37 -8.79 -8.91 -9.13
C SER A 37 -8.97 -7.48 -9.69
N TYR A 38 -10.12 -6.86 -9.46
CA TYR A 38 -10.46 -5.53 -9.91
C TYR A 38 -10.64 -4.56 -8.73
N ALA A 39 -10.52 -3.26 -8.99
CA ALA A 39 -10.59 -2.22 -7.97
C ALA A 39 -11.95 -2.24 -7.23
N PRO A 40 -12.02 -1.78 -5.97
CA PRO A 40 -13.29 -1.65 -5.27
C PRO A 40 -14.16 -0.52 -5.86
N GLY A 41 -15.48 -0.62 -5.69
CA GLY A 41 -16.47 0.36 -6.12
C GLY A 41 -17.25 -0.07 -7.38
N ILE A 42 -18.31 0.67 -7.70
CA ILE A 42 -19.23 0.39 -8.84
C ILE A 42 -18.47 0.35 -10.16
N HIS A 43 -17.49 1.23 -10.34
CA HIS A 43 -16.66 1.30 -11.55
C HIS A 43 -15.43 0.39 -11.52
N GLY A 44 -15.33 -0.50 -10.52
CA GLY A 44 -14.14 -1.34 -10.32
C GLY A 44 -13.78 -2.22 -11.52
N GLN A 45 -14.80 -2.71 -12.23
CA GLN A 45 -14.67 -3.59 -13.40
C GLN A 45 -14.52 -2.82 -14.73
N LYS A 46 -14.71 -1.50 -14.73
CA LYS A 46 -14.47 -0.71 -15.94
C LYS A 46 -12.99 -0.79 -16.31
N ARG A 47 -12.70 -0.69 -17.62
CA ARG A 47 -11.33 -0.67 -18.14
C ARG A 47 -10.53 0.42 -17.42
N LYS A 48 -9.36 0.05 -16.89
CA LYS A 48 -8.48 1.01 -16.22
C LYS A 48 -8.02 2.06 -17.23
N ALA A 49 -8.26 3.33 -16.92
CA ALA A 49 -7.65 4.44 -17.66
C ALA A 49 -6.13 4.42 -17.46
N LYS A 50 -5.39 4.94 -18.44
CA LYS A 50 -3.95 5.16 -18.32
C LYS A 50 -3.70 6.07 -17.11
N GLN A 51 -2.83 5.63 -16.20
CA GLN A 51 -2.48 6.42 -15.03
C GLN A 51 -1.52 7.54 -15.44
N SER A 52 -1.67 8.70 -14.82
CA SER A 52 -0.66 9.76 -14.88
C SER A 52 0.57 9.33 -14.08
N GLU A 53 1.71 9.99 -14.32
CA GLU A 53 2.94 9.78 -13.57
C GLU A 53 2.73 10.00 -12.06
N TYR A 54 2.09 11.11 -11.69
CA TYR A 54 1.67 11.35 -10.31
C TYR A 54 0.79 10.23 -9.75
N GLY A 55 -0.13 9.71 -10.57
CA GLY A 55 -1.00 8.60 -10.20
C GLY A 55 -0.22 7.33 -9.87
N LEU A 56 0.83 7.03 -10.64
CA LEU A 56 1.73 5.91 -10.41
C LEU A 56 2.50 6.09 -9.09
N GLN A 57 3.17 7.23 -8.92
CA GLN A 57 3.95 7.55 -7.72
C GLN A 57 3.08 7.52 -6.45
N LEU A 58 1.87 8.09 -6.52
CA LEU A 58 0.91 8.08 -5.43
C LEU A 58 0.52 6.65 -5.04
N ARG A 59 0.33 5.75 -6.00
CA ARG A 59 -0.04 4.35 -5.72
C ARG A 59 1.10 3.61 -5.04
N GLU A 60 2.34 3.78 -5.51
CA GLU A 60 3.51 3.17 -4.87
C GLU A 60 3.69 3.66 -3.43
N LYS A 61 3.56 4.97 -3.18
CA LYS A 61 3.56 5.52 -1.82
C LYS A 61 2.47 4.90 -0.96
N GLN A 62 1.24 4.84 -1.48
CA GLN A 62 0.10 4.28 -0.74
C GLN A 62 0.27 2.77 -0.49
N LYS A 63 0.91 2.04 -1.39
CA LYS A 63 1.26 0.63 -1.23
C LYS A 63 2.19 0.45 -0.03
N ALA A 64 3.35 1.12 -0.04
CA ALA A 64 4.33 1.05 1.05
C ALA A 64 3.69 1.42 2.41
N ARG A 65 2.99 2.57 2.47
CA ARG A 65 2.31 3.02 3.68
C ARG A 65 1.35 1.97 4.26
N ARG A 66 0.60 1.28 3.40
CA ARG A 66 -0.40 0.29 3.82
C ARG A 66 0.22 -1.02 4.25
N VAL A 67 1.30 -1.46 3.60
CA VAL A 67 2.05 -2.68 3.98
C VAL A 67 2.54 -2.55 5.42
N TYR A 68 3.19 -1.45 5.75
CA TYR A 68 3.71 -1.21 7.11
C TYR A 68 2.65 -0.64 8.08
N GLY A 69 1.42 -0.40 7.62
CA GLY A 69 0.31 0.01 8.50
C GLY A 69 0.44 1.39 9.15
N VAL A 70 1.30 2.27 8.63
CA VAL A 70 1.61 3.59 9.21
C VAL A 70 0.68 4.70 8.71
N LEU A 71 0.55 5.78 9.49
CA LEU A 71 -0.18 6.98 9.08
C LEU A 71 0.61 7.79 8.05
N GLU A 72 -0.09 8.63 7.29
CA GLU A 72 0.53 9.44 6.22
C GLU A 72 1.56 10.44 6.78
N THR A 73 1.25 11.10 7.89
CA THR A 73 2.18 12.00 8.60
C THR A 73 3.41 11.27 9.14
N GLN A 74 3.21 10.08 9.72
CA GLN A 74 4.31 9.26 10.21
C GLN A 74 5.21 8.79 9.07
N PHE A 75 4.63 8.31 7.97
CA PHE A 75 5.36 7.91 6.76
C PHE A 75 6.17 9.07 6.17
N ARG A 76 5.57 10.26 6.09
CA ARG A 76 6.27 11.47 5.64
C ARG A 76 7.47 11.80 6.54
N ASN A 77 7.33 11.66 7.85
CA ASN A 77 8.42 11.89 8.79
C ASN A 77 9.54 10.85 8.65
N TYR A 78 9.22 9.60 8.32
CA TYR A 78 10.25 8.61 8.00
C TYR A 78 10.98 8.94 6.71
N PHE A 79 10.26 9.40 5.68
CA PHE A 79 10.88 9.82 4.43
C PHE A 79 11.85 10.99 4.64
N THR A 80 11.45 12.03 5.37
CA THR A 80 12.33 13.17 5.65
C THR A 80 13.55 12.80 6.48
N ARG A 81 13.44 11.77 7.34
CA ARG A 81 14.59 11.20 8.05
C ARG A 81 15.48 10.38 7.13
N ALA A 82 14.91 9.53 6.28
CA ALA A 82 15.64 8.72 5.30
C ALA A 82 16.46 9.58 4.32
N GLU A 83 15.89 10.71 3.88
CA GLU A 83 16.57 11.71 3.04
C GLU A 83 17.71 12.42 3.79
N ARG A 84 17.55 12.56 5.10
CA ARG A 84 18.54 12.97 6.12
C ARG A 84 19.83 12.13 6.11
N GLU A 85 19.66 10.84 5.91
CA GLU A 85 20.69 9.83 6.14
C GLU A 85 21.60 9.65 4.91
N LYS A 86 22.87 9.34 5.15
CA LYS A 86 23.81 9.03 4.07
C LYS A 86 23.40 7.73 3.37
N GLY A 87 23.62 7.66 2.05
CA GLY A 87 23.33 6.47 1.24
C GLY A 87 22.09 6.63 0.36
N VAL A 88 21.48 5.50 -0.02
CA VAL A 88 20.31 5.47 -0.91
C VAL A 88 19.04 5.70 -0.11
N THR A 89 18.34 6.82 -0.36
CA THR A 89 17.12 7.23 0.37
C THR A 89 16.04 6.15 0.40
N GLY A 90 15.86 5.41 -0.70
CA GLY A 90 14.87 4.34 -0.79
C GLY A 90 15.16 3.17 0.16
N GLU A 91 16.43 2.76 0.25
CA GLU A 91 16.84 1.70 1.19
C GLU A 91 16.74 2.17 2.64
N ASN A 92 17.15 3.41 2.91
CA ASN A 92 17.05 4.01 4.24
C ASN A 92 15.59 4.08 4.70
N LEU A 93 14.67 4.44 3.80
CA LEU A 93 13.23 4.44 4.09
C LEU A 93 12.73 3.04 4.46
N LEU A 94 13.11 2.00 3.71
CA LEU A 94 12.69 0.62 4.00
C LEU A 94 13.27 0.16 5.34
N LYS A 95 14.54 0.44 5.63
CA LYS A 95 15.17 0.16 6.93
C LYS A 95 14.44 0.85 8.08
N LEU A 96 14.00 2.10 7.89
CA LEU A 96 13.23 2.84 8.92
C LEU A 96 11.81 2.30 9.10
N LEU A 97 11.21 1.69 8.09
CA LEU A 97 9.88 1.09 8.16
C LEU A 97 9.89 -0.34 8.73
N GLU A 98 11.01 -1.04 8.64
CA GLU A 98 11.21 -2.41 9.14
C GLU A 98 11.75 -2.48 10.57
N ARG A 99 12.18 -1.35 11.14
CA ARG A 99 12.54 -1.20 12.55
C ARG A 99 11.33 -1.01 13.44
#